data_AF-A0A2V2RQV5-F1
#
_entry.id   AF-A0A2V2RQV5-F1
#
_cell.length_a   1.000
_cell.length_b   1.000
_cell.length_c   1.000
_cell.angle_alpha   90.00
_cell.angle_beta   90.00
_cell.angle_gamma   90.00
#
_symmetry.space_group_name_H-M   'P 1'
#
loop_
_entity.id
_entity.type
_entity.pdbx_description
1 polymer ?
#
loop_
_entity_poly.entity_id
_entity_poly.type
_entity_poly.pdbx_seq_one_letter_code
_entity_poly.pdbx_strand_id
1 'polypeptide(L)'
;MIAWGAPSFQELVVILVIVLIVFGAKRLPELARALGQSMNEFRKAKEEFEKELHKPTPAAAAAPAPTTHSAEEQRVPVLQSPSQTIPASVRQSTAADSSAPDFNRSPENRQS
;
A
#
# COMPACT_ATOMS: atom_id res chain seq x y z
N MET A 1 -27.30 -2.97 -39.14
CA MET A 1 -25.94 -2.96 -38.58
C MET A 1 -25.60 -1.52 -38.26
N ILE A 2 -25.60 -1.13 -36.99
CA ILE A 2 -25.37 0.25 -36.58
C ILE A 2 -23.86 0.48 -36.71
N ALA A 3 -23.46 1.16 -37.79
CA ALA A 3 -22.15 1.75 -37.88
C ALA A 3 -22.07 2.80 -36.76
N TRP A 4 -21.23 2.51 -35.77
CA TRP A 4 -20.88 3.41 -34.69
C TRP A 4 -20.15 4.60 -35.32
N GLY A 5 -20.91 5.58 -35.79
CA GLY A 5 -20.36 6.87 -36.21
C GLY A 5 -19.63 7.44 -35.01
N ALA A 6 -18.37 7.81 -35.20
CA ALA A 6 -17.66 8.56 -34.17
C ALA A 6 -18.54 9.78 -33.83
N PRO A 7 -18.85 10.02 -32.54
CA PRO A 7 -19.70 11.12 -32.15
C PRO A 7 -19.14 12.39 -32.75
N SER A 8 -20.00 13.14 -33.43
CA SER A 8 -19.62 14.43 -33.99
C SER A 8 -19.08 15.33 -32.88
N PHE A 9 -18.28 16.35 -33.22
CA PHE A 9 -17.76 17.30 -32.23
C PHE A 9 -18.89 17.91 -31.37
N GLN A 10 -20.08 18.11 -31.94
CA GLN A 10 -21.25 18.60 -31.22
C GLN A 10 -21.71 17.64 -30.11
N GLU A 11 -21.75 16.34 -30.37
CA GLU A 11 -22.10 15.33 -29.36
C GLU A 11 -21.07 15.27 -28.24
N LEU A 12 -19.77 15.35 -28.58
CA LEU A 12 -18.70 15.40 -27.57
C LEU A 12 -18.83 16.64 -26.67
N VAL A 13 -19.17 17.80 -27.24
CA VAL A 13 -19.42 19.02 -26.46
C VAL A 13 -20.61 18.85 -25.54
N VAL A 14 -21.71 18.23 -25.99
CA VAL A 14 -22.88 17.96 -25.13
C VAL A 14 -22.52 17.07 -23.95
N ILE A 15 -21.79 15.97 -24.20
CA ILE A 15 -21.33 15.07 -23.13
C ILE A 15 -20.39 15.81 -22.17
N LEU A 16 -19.46 16.62 -22.70
CA LEU A 16 -18.56 17.43 -21.89
C LEU A 16 -19.32 18.40 -20.99
N VAL A 17 -20.37 19.06 -21.49
CA VAL A 17 -21.23 19.95 -20.70
C VAL A 17 -21.93 19.18 -19.58
N ILE A 18 -22.47 17.99 -19.85
CA ILE A 18 -23.10 17.16 -18.81
C ILE A 18 -22.08 16.79 -17.73
N VAL A 19 -20.89 16.35 -18.12
CA VAL A 19 -19.80 16.04 -17.20
C VAL A 19 -19.40 17.29 -16.39
N LEU A 20 -19.31 18.46 -17.02
CA LEU A 20 -19.01 19.73 -16.34
C LEU A 20 -20.10 20.14 -15.36
N ILE A 21 -21.37 19.77 -15.58
CA ILE A 21 -22.44 20.03 -14.61
C ILE A 21 -22.30 19.10 -13.40
N VAL A 22 -22.03 17.82 -13.62
CA VAL A 22 -21.89 16.82 -12.54
C VAL A 22 -20.63 17.04 -11.72
N PHE A 23 -19.49 17.21 -12.38
CA PHE A 23 -18.19 17.37 -11.73
C PHE A 23 -17.86 18.83 -11.41
N GLY A 24 -18.44 19.79 -12.12
CA GLY A 24 -18.15 21.21 -12.01
C GLY A 24 -17.03 21.67 -12.94
N ALA A 25 -17.17 22.89 -13.48
CA ALA A 25 -16.19 23.51 -14.39
C ALA A 25 -14.78 23.69 -13.79
N LYS A 26 -14.66 23.65 -12.46
CA LYS A 26 -13.39 23.81 -11.75
C LYS A 26 -12.67 22.49 -11.48
N ARG A 27 -13.39 21.35 -11.41
CA ARG A 27 -12.79 20.04 -11.06
C ARG A 27 -12.11 19.35 -12.23
N LEU A 28 -12.68 19.44 -13.44
CA LEU A 28 -12.07 18.88 -14.64
C LEU A 28 -10.64 19.43 -14.91
N PRO A 29 -10.41 20.76 -14.92
CA PRO A 29 -9.07 21.30 -15.14
C PRO A 29 -8.12 21.04 -13.95
N GLU A 30 -8.63 20.95 -12.73
CA GLU A 30 -7.85 20.62 -11.54
C GLU A 30 -7.31 19.18 -11.61
N LEU A 31 -8.18 18.21 -11.96
CA LEU A 31 -7.79 16.82 -12.19
C LEU A 31 -6.82 16.69 -13.37
N ALA A 32 -7.10 17.37 -14.48
CA ALA A 32 -6.22 17.37 -15.65
C ALA A 32 -4.83 17.93 -15.32
N ARG A 33 -4.74 18.98 -14.48
CA ARG A 33 -3.45 19.52 -14.00
C ARG A 33 -2.70 18.52 -13.13
N ALA A 34 -3.38 17.88 -12.19
CA ALA A 34 -2.75 16.87 -11.32
C ALA A 34 -2.26 15.65 -12.12
N LEU A 35 -3.08 15.11 -13.02
CA LEU A 35 -2.70 14.04 -13.94
C LEU A 35 -1.57 14.47 -14.88
N GLY A 36 -1.64 15.70 -15.41
CA GLY A 36 -0.62 16.25 -16.29
C GLY A 36 0.74 16.36 -15.61
N GLN A 37 0.78 16.84 -14.36
CA GLN A 37 2.00 16.89 -13.57
C GLN A 37 2.56 15.49 -13.31
N SER A 38 1.73 14.54 -12.88
CA SER A 38 2.16 13.15 -12.69
C SER A 38 2.70 12.52 -13.98
N MET A 39 2.01 12.74 -15.10
CA MET A 39 2.42 12.19 -16.39
C MET A 39 3.71 12.85 -16.91
N ASN A 40 3.93 14.13 -16.62
CA ASN A 40 5.15 14.84 -16.98
C ASN A 40 6.37 14.31 -16.22
N GLU A 41 6.25 14.13 -14.90
CA GLU A 41 7.33 13.54 -14.09
C GLU A 41 7.57 12.07 -14.48
N PHE A 42 6.51 11.30 -14.77
CA PHE A 42 6.64 9.94 -15.28
C PHE A 42 7.40 9.90 -16.62
N ARG A 43 7.09 10.83 -17.55
CA ARG A 43 7.81 10.93 -18.83
C ARG A 43 9.28 11.29 -18.63
N LYS A 44 9.60 12.25 -17.76
CA LYS A 44 11.00 12.60 -17.45
C LYS A 44 11.78 11.41 -16.87
N ALA A 45 11.20 10.72 -15.88
CA ALA A 45 11.83 9.55 -15.28
C ALA A 45 12.07 8.43 -16.30
N LYS A 46 11.10 8.22 -17.21
CA LYS A 46 11.26 7.30 -18.33
C LYS A 46 12.41 7.71 -19.26
N GLU A 47 12.49 8.99 -19.64
CA GLU A 47 13.56 9.50 -20.50
C GLU A 47 14.94 9.42 -19.83
N GLU A 48 15.03 9.64 -18.53
CA GLU A 48 16.27 9.51 -17.76
C GLU A 48 16.71 8.05 -17.67
N PHE A 49 15.78 7.13 -17.43
CA PHE A 49 16.06 5.69 -17.44
C PHE A 49 16.53 5.20 -18.82
N GLU A 50 15.89 5.67 -19.90
CA GLU A 50 16.36 5.40 -21.26
C GLU A 50 17.77 5.97 -21.48
N LYS A 51 18.08 7.18 -21.00
CA LYS A 51 19.43 7.76 -21.14
C LYS A 51 20.49 7.00 -20.34
N GLU A 52 20.19 6.54 -19.13
CA GLU A 52 21.11 5.74 -18.31
C GLU A 52 21.40 4.37 -18.94
N LEU A 53 20.38 3.71 -19.49
CA LEU A 53 20.54 2.44 -20.19
C LEU A 53 21.39 2.55 -21.47
N HIS A 54 21.39 3.72 -22.11
CA HIS A 54 22.15 3.97 -23.34
C HIS A 54 23.48 4.70 -23.09
N LYS A 55 23.83 4.99 -21.84
CA LYS A 55 25.12 5.60 -21.51
C LYS A 55 26.17 4.50 -21.37
N PRO A 56 27.17 4.41 -22.27
CA PRO A 56 28.26 3.45 -22.10
C PRO A 56 29.08 3.87 -20.88
N THR A 57 29.05 3.08 -19.82
CA THR A 57 29.87 3.29 -18.62
C THR A 57 31.35 3.12 -18.98
N PRO A 58 32.21 4.15 -18.91
CA PRO A 58 33.65 3.95 -18.93
C PRO A 58 34.08 3.59 -17.51
N ALA A 59 33.87 2.34 -17.11
CA ALA A 59 34.32 1.80 -15.82
C ALA A 59 34.73 0.33 -15.91
N ALA A 60 35.45 -0.04 -16.98
CA ALA A 60 36.10 -1.33 -17.13
C ALA A 60 37.64 -1.19 -17.26
N ALA A 61 38.24 -0.24 -16.53
CA ALA A 61 39.69 -0.09 -16.44
C ALA A 61 40.12 0.37 -15.04
N ALA A 62 39.84 -0.45 -14.02
CA ALA A 62 40.62 -0.55 -12.78
C ALA A 62 39.91 -1.52 -11.81
N ALA A 63 40.19 -2.81 -11.95
CA ALA A 63 39.97 -3.76 -10.87
C ALA A 63 41.02 -3.50 -9.78
N PRO A 64 40.59 -3.44 -8.51
CA PRO A 64 41.13 -4.39 -7.56
C PRO A 64 39.98 -5.18 -6.96
N ALA A 65 40.06 -6.50 -7.09
CA ALA A 65 39.19 -7.43 -6.39
C ALA A 65 39.44 -7.35 -4.87
N PRO A 66 38.42 -7.17 -4.03
CA PRO A 66 38.42 -7.73 -2.69
C PRO A 66 37.83 -9.15 -2.78
N THR A 67 38.75 -10.10 -2.74
CA THR A 67 38.68 -11.37 -2.02
C THR A 67 37.36 -11.64 -1.29
N THR A 68 36.66 -12.68 -1.77
CA THR A 68 36.22 -13.82 -0.96
C THR A 68 36.18 -13.59 0.56
N HIS A 69 35.01 -13.23 1.07
CA HIS A 69 34.56 -13.61 2.41
C HIS A 69 33.32 -14.49 2.26
N SER A 70 33.53 -15.72 1.81
CA SER A 70 32.55 -16.79 1.91
C SER A 70 33.31 -18.11 2.02
N ALA A 71 32.97 -18.85 3.09
CA ALA A 71 33.51 -20.13 3.56
C ALA A 71 34.81 -20.04 4.39
N GLU A 72 34.69 -19.93 5.72
CA GLU A 72 34.89 -21.05 6.67
C GLU A 72 34.90 -20.54 8.13
N GLU A 73 33.72 -20.31 8.72
CA GLU A 73 33.51 -20.53 10.16
C GLU A 73 32.33 -21.50 10.30
N GLN A 74 32.65 -22.75 9.98
CA GLN A 74 31.85 -23.90 10.35
C GLN A 74 32.22 -24.30 11.78
N ARG A 75 31.45 -23.83 12.75
CA ARG A 75 31.25 -24.57 14.00
C ARG A 75 29.76 -24.60 14.33
N VAL A 76 29.14 -25.69 13.89
CA VAL A 76 27.91 -26.22 14.49
C VAL A 76 28.12 -26.53 15.96
N PRO A 77 27.17 -26.14 16.83
CA PRO A 77 26.64 -27.07 17.79
C PRO A 77 25.13 -27.20 17.55
N VAL A 78 24.78 -28.29 16.88
CA VAL A 78 23.48 -28.92 17.09
C VAL A 78 23.50 -29.48 18.50
N LEU A 79 22.75 -28.88 19.42
CA LEU A 79 21.92 -29.56 20.44
C LEU A 79 21.22 -28.51 21.33
N GLN A 80 19.88 -28.41 21.23
CA GLN A 80 18.91 -28.51 22.34
C GLN A 80 17.67 -27.63 22.15
N SER A 81 16.53 -28.33 22.12
CA SER A 81 15.15 -27.90 21.99
C SER A 81 14.65 -27.11 23.19
N PRO A 82 13.73 -26.16 22.98
CA PRO A 82 12.56 -26.07 23.84
C PRO A 82 11.32 -26.45 23.04
N SER A 83 10.79 -27.63 23.32
CA SER A 83 9.37 -27.91 23.15
C SER A 83 8.58 -26.85 23.92
N GLN A 84 7.93 -25.93 23.23
CA GLN A 84 6.77 -25.22 23.78
C GLN A 84 5.63 -25.31 22.77
N THR A 85 4.94 -26.42 22.93
CA THR A 85 3.57 -26.70 22.55
C THR A 85 2.66 -25.49 22.76
N ILE A 86 1.85 -25.23 21.75
CA ILE A 86 0.76 -24.25 21.67
C ILE A 86 -0.21 -24.43 22.85
N PRO A 87 -0.78 -23.34 23.41
CA PRO A 87 -2.23 -23.34 23.45
C PRO A 87 -2.84 -22.06 22.84
N ALA A 88 -3.74 -22.32 21.90
CA ALA A 88 -4.76 -21.39 21.46
C ALA A 88 -5.59 -20.95 22.68
N SER A 89 -5.42 -19.71 23.12
CA SER A 89 -6.37 -19.04 24.00
C SER A 89 -6.35 -17.53 23.77
N VAL A 90 -6.83 -17.13 22.59
CA VAL A 90 -7.38 -15.78 22.37
C VAL A 90 -8.82 -15.98 21.89
N ARG A 91 -9.67 -16.40 22.82
CA ARG A 91 -11.13 -16.42 22.68
C ARG A 91 -11.72 -15.99 24.00
N GLN A 92 -11.69 -14.68 24.27
CA GLN A 92 -12.61 -14.00 25.19
C GLN A 92 -12.19 -12.53 25.25
N SER A 93 -12.92 -11.68 24.53
CA SER A 93 -13.46 -10.42 25.06
C SER A 93 -14.08 -9.59 23.93
N THR A 94 -15.25 -10.00 23.48
CA THR A 94 -16.25 -9.09 22.88
C THR A 94 -17.64 -9.59 23.23
N ALA A 95 -18.21 -8.97 24.26
CA ALA A 95 -19.62 -8.60 24.37
C ALA A 95 -20.68 -9.59 23.83
N ALA A 96 -21.08 -10.53 24.68
CA ALA A 96 -22.48 -10.95 24.81
C ALA A 96 -22.93 -10.38 26.17
N ASP A 97 -23.72 -9.32 26.19
CA ASP A 97 -25.18 -9.34 26.02
C ASP A 97 -25.88 -10.28 27.01
N SER A 98 -26.66 -9.64 27.87
CA SER A 98 -27.79 -10.18 28.62
C SER A 98 -27.53 -11.32 29.61
N SER A 99 -27.45 -10.98 30.90
CA SER A 99 -28.21 -11.64 31.98
C SER A 99 -27.84 -11.03 33.33
N ALA A 100 -28.77 -10.28 33.93
CA ALA A 100 -28.73 -9.90 35.34
C ALA A 100 -28.62 -11.14 36.25
N PRO A 101 -28.11 -10.97 37.47
CA PRO A 101 -29.06 -11.04 38.57
C PRO A 101 -28.84 -9.98 39.65
N ASP A 102 -29.99 -9.51 40.10
CA ASP A 102 -30.26 -8.77 41.32
C ASP A 102 -29.90 -9.60 42.58
N PHE A 103 -29.97 -8.94 43.73
CA PHE A 103 -30.14 -9.52 45.06
C PHE A 103 -28.89 -9.82 45.91
N ASN A 104 -28.66 -8.90 46.86
CA ASN A 104 -28.48 -9.21 48.28
C ASN A 104 -27.10 -9.73 48.76
N ARG A 105 -26.26 -8.82 49.25
CA ARG A 105 -25.81 -8.76 50.67
C ARG A 105 -24.76 -7.67 50.85
N SER A 106 -25.17 -6.52 51.36
CA SER A 106 -24.22 -5.60 52.00
C SER A 106 -23.84 -6.15 53.39
N PRO A 107 -22.55 -6.23 53.75
CA PRO A 107 -22.14 -6.61 55.10
C PRO A 107 -22.44 -5.47 56.09
N GLU A 108 -23.12 -5.87 57.15
CA GLU A 108 -23.32 -5.21 58.44
C GLU A 108 -22.09 -4.38 58.88
N ASN A 109 -22.25 -3.06 58.84
CA ASN A 109 -21.23 -2.09 59.22
C ASN A 109 -21.14 -2.02 60.76
N ARG A 110 -20.10 -2.64 61.32
CA ARG A 110 -19.63 -2.43 62.71
C ARG A 110 -19.20 -0.97 62.90
N GLN A 111 -20.07 -0.13 63.44
CA GLN A 111 -19.68 1.06 64.23
C GLN A 111 -20.78 1.41 65.23
N SER A 112 -20.61 1.00 66.49
CA SER A 112 -20.92 1.70 67.76
C SER A 112 -20.70 0.73 68.92
#